data_AF-A0A3M3LEA1-F1
#
_entry.id   AF-A0A3M3LEA1-F1
#
_cell.length_a   1.000
_cell.length_b   1.000
_cell.length_c   1.000
_cell.angle_alpha   90.00
_cell.angle_beta   90.00
_cell.angle_gamma   90.00
#
_symmetry.space_group_name_H-M   'P 1'
#
loop_
_entity.id
_entity.type
_entity.pdbx_description
1 polymer ?
#
loop_
_entity_poly.entity_id
_entity_poly.type
_entity_poly.pdbx_seq_one_letter_code
_entity_poly.pdbx_strand_id
1 'polypeptide(L)'
;MPGITIQVRSRHMSRTVRQITPDVQDIIQHTLSSLLGKGFVVALFGSEEPTGTMHYHLRIDHDATGLGIEHHDTIADGFIDDIFVLATRMKAMLKQRETLSRMSGGSQATGEVRLLTWMTEDNSQAVMQAARKAGRECLNALRERRMQA
;
A
#
# COMPACT_ATOMS: atom_id res chain seq x y z
N MET A 1 18.08 16.15 -35.04
CA MET A 1 16.90 16.33 -34.18
C MET A 1 17.21 15.73 -32.81
N PRO A 2 17.30 16.53 -31.73
CA PRO A 2 17.47 15.95 -30.40
C PRO A 2 16.11 15.55 -29.84
N GLY A 3 15.99 14.28 -29.44
CA GLY A 3 14.80 13.72 -28.83
C GLY A 3 14.52 14.33 -27.47
N ILE A 4 13.28 14.78 -27.26
CA ILE A 4 12.79 15.28 -25.98
C ILE A 4 12.67 14.10 -25.04
N THR A 5 13.63 13.95 -24.12
CA THR A 5 13.47 13.07 -22.95
C THR A 5 12.46 13.74 -22.01
N ILE A 6 11.20 13.31 -22.09
CA ILE A 6 10.19 13.68 -21.09
C ILE A 6 10.51 12.88 -19.82
N GLN A 7 11.33 13.47 -18.95
CA GLN A 7 11.47 13.00 -17.57
C GLN A 7 10.18 13.36 -16.84
N VAL A 8 9.18 12.48 -16.92
CA VAL A 8 7.87 12.67 -16.30
C VAL A 8 8.08 12.90 -14.79
N ARG A 9 7.67 14.09 -14.38
CA ARG A 9 7.59 14.61 -13.01
C ARG A 9 6.95 13.59 -12.05
N SER A 10 7.76 12.86 -11.28
CA SER A 10 7.29 12.14 -10.09
C SER A 10 8.13 12.40 -8.83
N ARG A 11 8.91 13.50 -8.79
CA ARG A 11 9.79 13.82 -7.64
C ARG A 11 9.24 14.86 -6.66
N HIS A 12 7.98 15.29 -6.78
CA HIS A 12 7.47 16.43 -6.00
C HIS A 12 6.35 16.13 -5.00
N MET A 13 5.83 14.90 -4.96
CA MET A 13 4.55 14.67 -4.28
C MET A 13 4.69 14.06 -2.88
N SER A 14 5.87 13.51 -2.53
CA SER A 14 6.11 12.80 -1.26
C SER A 14 6.63 13.66 -0.10
N ARG A 15 7.04 14.90 -0.36
CA ARG A 15 7.55 15.85 0.66
C ARG A 15 6.52 16.33 1.69
N THR A 16 5.29 15.84 1.65
CA THR A 16 4.14 16.49 2.31
C THR A 16 3.91 15.98 3.74
N VAL A 17 4.26 14.72 4.03
CA VAL A 17 3.96 14.11 5.33
C VAL A 17 5.27 13.81 6.06
N ARG A 18 5.49 14.53 7.17
CA ARG A 18 6.65 14.37 8.06
C ARG A 18 6.32 13.64 9.35
N GLN A 19 5.03 13.57 9.68
CA GLN A 19 4.47 12.93 10.87
C GLN A 19 3.06 12.44 10.52
N ILE A 20 2.63 11.35 11.15
CA ILE A 20 1.26 10.84 11.03
C ILE A 20 0.46 11.42 12.21
N THR A 21 -0.18 12.56 11.98
CA THR A 21 -1.21 13.09 12.90
C THR A 21 -2.50 12.28 12.77
N PRO A 22 -3.44 12.36 13.73
CA PRO A 22 -4.68 11.57 13.67
C PRO A 22 -5.49 11.78 12.37
N ASP A 23 -5.55 13.01 11.86
CA ASP A 23 -6.24 13.33 10.60
C ASP A 23 -5.50 12.77 9.36
N VAL A 24 -4.16 12.82 9.35
CA VAL A 24 -3.34 12.17 8.31
C VAL A 24 -3.54 10.65 8.36
N GLN A 25 -3.56 10.08 9.55
CA GLN A 25 -3.81 8.66 9.78
C GLN A 25 -5.16 8.25 9.21
N ASP A 26 -6.24 8.99 9.53
CA ASP A 26 -7.59 8.70 9.06
C ASP A 26 -7.68 8.73 7.53
N ILE A 27 -7.06 9.73 6.89
CA ILE A 27 -7.06 9.86 5.42
C ILE A 27 -6.33 8.68 4.77
N ILE A 28 -5.15 8.32 5.28
CA ILE A 28 -4.36 7.21 4.72
C ILE A 28 -5.09 5.88 4.94
N GLN A 29 -5.56 5.62 6.16
CA GLN A 29 -6.28 4.38 6.49
C GLN A 29 -7.56 4.23 5.68
N HIS A 30 -8.37 5.29 5.55
CA HIS A 30 -9.55 5.27 4.68
C HIS A 30 -9.14 4.90 3.26
N THR A 31 -8.15 5.60 2.69
CA THR A 31 -7.77 5.35 1.30
C THR A 31 -7.23 3.94 1.08
N LEU A 32 -6.49 3.37 2.04
CA LEU A 32 -6.08 1.97 2.06
C LEU A 32 -7.27 1.02 2.14
N SER A 33 -8.23 1.26 3.05
CA SER A 33 -9.45 0.45 3.17
C SER A 33 -10.28 0.47 1.89
N SER A 34 -10.39 1.64 1.24
CA SER A 34 -11.08 1.78 -0.06
C SER A 34 -10.35 1.04 -1.18
N LEU A 35 -9.01 1.11 -1.22
CA LEU A 35 -8.20 0.35 -2.17
C LEU A 35 -8.38 -1.16 -1.97
N LEU A 36 -8.33 -1.63 -0.72
CA LEU A 36 -8.35 -3.05 -0.37
C LEU A 36 -9.75 -3.66 -0.52
N GLY A 37 -10.78 -2.95 -0.07
CA GLY A 37 -12.17 -3.39 -0.09
C GLY A 37 -12.53 -4.21 1.15
N LYS A 38 -13.73 -4.82 1.11
CA LYS A 38 -14.28 -5.59 2.23
C LYS A 38 -13.40 -6.79 2.59
N GLY A 39 -13.39 -7.15 3.87
CA GLY A 39 -12.63 -8.27 4.41
C GLY A 39 -11.17 -7.96 4.75
N PHE A 40 -10.73 -6.71 4.54
CA PHE A 40 -9.43 -6.24 4.99
C PHE A 40 -9.58 -5.31 6.20
N VAL A 41 -8.71 -5.50 7.18
CA VAL A 41 -8.53 -4.62 8.33
C VAL A 41 -7.19 -3.92 8.19
N VAL A 42 -7.18 -2.59 8.33
CA VAL A 42 -5.97 -1.76 8.20
C VAL A 42 -5.76 -1.00 9.48
N ALA A 43 -4.52 -1.02 9.99
CA ALA A 43 -4.08 -0.17 11.08
C ALA A 43 -2.76 0.51 10.70
N LEU A 44 -2.71 1.83 10.85
CA LEU A 44 -1.52 2.65 10.60
C LEU A 44 -1.30 3.54 11.81
N PHE A 45 -0.08 3.59 12.32
CA PHE A 45 0.30 4.46 13.43
C PHE A 45 1.61 5.17 13.15
N GLY A 46 1.72 6.42 13.57
CA GLY A 46 2.99 7.14 13.66
C GLY A 46 3.61 6.98 15.05
N SER A 47 4.93 6.90 15.09
CA SER A 47 5.72 6.94 16.32
C SER A 47 6.94 7.83 16.13
N GLU A 48 7.44 8.42 17.22
CA GLU A 48 8.67 9.21 17.23
C GLU A 48 9.69 8.49 18.13
N GLU A 49 10.88 8.22 17.59
CA GLU A 49 12.00 7.71 18.37
C GLU A 49 12.62 8.82 19.24
N PRO A 50 13.36 8.47 20.31
CA PRO A 50 14.10 9.44 21.12
C PRO A 50 15.10 10.31 20.32
N THR A 51 15.50 9.85 19.13
CA THR A 51 16.37 10.59 18.19
C THR A 51 15.64 11.70 17.43
N GLY A 52 14.32 11.81 17.58
CA GLY A 52 13.44 12.67 16.78
C GLY A 52 13.07 12.09 15.41
N THR A 53 13.46 10.83 15.14
CA THR A 53 13.13 10.16 13.88
C THR A 53 11.68 9.69 13.91
N MET A 54 10.91 10.08 12.90
CA MET A 54 9.51 9.70 12.75
C MET A 54 9.39 8.38 12.01
N HIS A 55 8.64 7.44 12.56
CA HIS A 55 8.39 6.12 12.02
C HIS A 55 6.91 5.87 11.82
N TYR A 56 6.60 4.91 10.96
CA TYR A 56 5.26 4.37 10.84
C TYR A 56 5.24 2.87 11.15
N HIS A 57 4.09 2.41 11.61
CA HIS A 57 3.77 0.99 11.76
C HIS A 57 2.45 0.74 11.01
N LEU A 58 2.52 -0.11 9.99
CA LEU A 58 1.39 -0.52 9.17
C LEU A 58 1.11 -2.00 9.40
N ARG A 59 -0.16 -2.32 9.61
CA ARG A 59 -0.68 -3.68 9.63
C ARG A 59 -1.87 -3.77 8.69
N ILE A 60 -1.89 -4.80 7.84
CA ILE A 60 -3.03 -5.11 6.98
C ILE A 60 -3.34 -6.59 7.15
N ASP A 61 -4.53 -6.90 7.63
CA ASP A 61 -5.04 -8.27 7.79
C ASP A 61 -6.18 -8.54 6.80
N HIS A 62 -6.32 -9.78 6.36
CA HIS A 62 -7.46 -10.24 5.57
C HIS A 62 -8.22 -11.34 6.33
N ASP A 63 -9.41 -10.98 6.81
CA ASP A 63 -10.19 -11.76 7.78
C ASP A 63 -10.50 -13.18 7.28
N ALA A 64 -10.89 -13.31 6.02
CA ALA A 64 -11.33 -14.59 5.45
C ALA A 64 -10.19 -15.61 5.29
N THR A 65 -8.93 -15.15 5.20
CA THR A 65 -7.78 -16.03 5.03
C THR A 65 -6.86 -16.08 6.24
N GLY A 66 -7.04 -15.19 7.22
CA GLY A 66 -6.12 -15.02 8.35
C GLY A 66 -4.71 -14.60 7.93
N LEU A 67 -4.54 -14.09 6.71
CA LEU A 67 -3.25 -13.64 6.20
C LEU A 67 -3.10 -12.15 6.48
N GLY A 68 -1.94 -11.75 6.96
CA GLY A 68 -1.64 -10.36 7.25
C GLY A 68 -0.22 -9.99 6.86
N ILE A 69 0.01 -8.70 6.75
CA ILE A 69 1.32 -8.12 6.56
C ILE A 69 1.53 -7.07 7.65
N GLU A 70 2.73 -7.04 8.19
CA GLU A 70 3.19 -6.00 9.09
C GLU A 70 4.40 -5.34 8.45
N HIS A 71 4.41 -4.01 8.39
CA HIS A 71 5.47 -3.23 7.81
C HIS A 71 5.75 -2.01 8.68
N HIS A 72 7.02 -1.78 8.96
CA HIS A 72 7.48 -0.67 9.76
C HIS A 72 8.73 -0.10 9.11
N ASP A 73 8.74 1.21 8.94
CA ASP A 73 9.89 1.94 8.41
C ASP A 73 9.82 3.40 8.86
N THR A 74 10.87 4.16 8.54
CA THR A 74 10.94 5.59 8.74
C THR A 74 9.95 6.31 7.81
N ILE A 75 9.33 7.39 8.30
CA ILE A 75 8.55 8.31 7.47
C ILE A 75 9.53 9.13 6.62
N ALA A 76 9.73 8.70 5.38
CA ALA A 76 10.60 9.34 4.41
C ALA A 76 9.87 9.67 3.10
N ASP A 77 10.52 10.46 2.24
CA ASP A 77 10.03 10.70 0.87
C ASP A 77 9.86 9.35 0.14
N GLY A 78 8.62 8.97 -0.11
CA GLY A 78 8.24 7.74 -0.81
C GLY A 78 7.28 6.86 -0.02
N PHE A 79 7.22 7.00 1.31
CA PHE A 79 6.55 6.01 2.16
C PHE A 79 5.07 5.78 1.79
N ILE A 80 4.34 6.83 1.38
CA ILE A 80 2.95 6.69 0.93
C ILE A 80 2.89 5.78 -0.29
N ASP A 81 3.75 6.01 -1.29
CA ASP A 81 3.77 5.16 -2.48
C ASP A 81 4.10 3.70 -2.10
N ASP A 82 5.03 3.50 -1.17
CA ASP A 82 5.47 2.17 -0.74
C ASP A 82 4.35 1.38 -0.05
N ILE A 83 3.64 1.99 0.91
CA ILE A 83 2.52 1.32 1.60
C ILE A 83 1.37 1.00 0.63
N PHE A 84 1.09 1.85 -0.36
CA PHE A 84 0.06 1.59 -1.37
C PHE A 84 0.46 0.49 -2.35
N VAL A 85 1.74 0.40 -2.72
CA VAL A 85 2.27 -0.72 -3.50
C VAL A 85 2.13 -2.02 -2.71
N LEU A 86 2.54 -2.03 -1.44
CA LEU A 86 2.46 -3.19 -0.57
C LEU A 86 1.01 -3.68 -0.41
N ALA A 87 0.07 -2.78 -0.11
CA ALA A 87 -1.35 -3.09 0.00
C ALA A 87 -1.93 -3.66 -1.32
N THR A 88 -1.53 -3.09 -2.46
CA THR A 88 -2.01 -3.54 -3.78
C THR A 88 -1.49 -4.93 -4.12
N ARG A 89 -0.22 -5.23 -3.80
CA ARG A 89 0.38 -6.56 -3.99
C ARG A 89 -0.35 -7.61 -3.16
N MET A 90 -0.61 -7.33 -1.88
CA MET A 90 -1.38 -8.22 -1.00
C MET A 90 -2.75 -8.54 -1.61
N LYS A 91 -3.48 -7.51 -2.07
CA LYS A 91 -4.79 -7.69 -2.72
C LYS A 91 -4.70 -8.51 -4.02
N ALA A 92 -3.72 -8.24 -4.87
CA ALA A 92 -3.54 -8.97 -6.12
C ALA A 92 -3.26 -10.46 -5.88
N MET A 93 -2.37 -10.75 -4.92
CA MET A 93 -2.04 -12.12 -4.52
C MET A 93 -3.27 -12.88 -4.01
N LEU A 94 -4.07 -12.27 -3.14
CA LEU A 94 -5.27 -12.92 -2.60
C LEU A 94 -6.31 -13.20 -3.69
N LYS A 95 -6.49 -12.28 -4.66
CA LYS A 95 -7.35 -12.50 -5.82
C LYS A 95 -6.87 -13.65 -6.69
N GLN A 96 -5.56 -13.75 -6.93
CA GLN A 96 -4.98 -14.86 -7.69
C GLN A 96 -5.20 -16.19 -6.95
N ARG A 97 -4.99 -16.22 -5.63
CA ARG A 97 -5.27 -17.40 -4.80
C ARG A 97 -6.75 -17.83 -4.91
N GLU A 98 -7.69 -16.90 -4.76
CA GLU A 98 -9.11 -17.20 -4.92
C GLU A 98 -9.41 -17.75 -6.32
N THR A 99 -8.84 -17.15 -7.35
CA THR A 99 -8.99 -17.58 -8.75
C THR A 99 -8.47 -19.01 -8.93
N LEU A 100 -7.27 -19.32 -8.42
CA LEU A 100 -6.69 -20.65 -8.48
C LEU A 100 -7.51 -21.68 -7.69
N SER A 101 -7.96 -21.34 -6.49
CA SER A 101 -8.82 -22.22 -5.67
C SER A 101 -10.15 -22.54 -6.36
N ARG A 102 -10.71 -21.59 -7.11
CA ARG A 102 -11.93 -21.79 -7.91
C ARG A 102 -11.68 -22.64 -9.16
N MET A 103 -10.48 -22.53 -9.75
CA MET A 103 -10.08 -23.34 -10.91
C MET A 103 -9.67 -24.77 -10.51
N SER A 104 -9.17 -24.99 -9.30
CA SER A 104 -8.70 -26.30 -8.80
C SER A 104 -9.82 -27.22 -8.30
N GLY A 105 -11.03 -27.11 -8.87
CA GLY A 105 -12.19 -28.00 -8.60
C GLY A 105 -12.00 -29.46 -9.01
N GLY A 106 -10.78 -29.98 -8.95
CA GLY A 106 -10.42 -31.35 -9.33
C GLY A 106 -8.92 -31.60 -9.35
N SER A 107 -8.22 -31.41 -8.22
CA SER A 107 -7.02 -32.17 -7.81
C SER A 107 -6.23 -31.36 -6.78
N GLN A 108 -5.95 -31.99 -5.63
CA GLN A 108 -5.17 -31.44 -4.54
C GLN A 108 -3.74 -31.12 -4.99
N ALA A 109 -3.48 -29.87 -5.36
CA ALA A 109 -2.12 -29.35 -5.30
C ALA A 109 -1.85 -28.96 -3.84
N THR A 110 -1.06 -29.79 -3.17
CA THR A 110 -0.38 -29.49 -1.90
C THR A 110 0.53 -28.27 -2.09
N GLY A 111 -0.07 -27.08 -2.09
CA GLY A 111 0.55 -25.80 -2.46
C GLY A 111 0.69 -24.84 -1.28
N GLU A 112 0.75 -25.35 -0.06
CA GLU A 112 0.75 -24.54 1.16
C GLU A 112 2.05 -23.74 1.35
N VAL A 113 3.16 -24.14 0.70
CA VAL A 113 4.51 -23.60 0.98
C VAL A 113 5.08 -22.70 -0.13
N ARG A 114 4.30 -22.25 -1.12
CA ARG A 114 4.81 -21.39 -2.23
C ARG A 114 4.16 -20.02 -2.41
N LEU A 115 3.34 -19.57 -1.46
CA LEU A 115 2.64 -18.27 -1.55
C LEU A 115 3.37 -17.10 -0.86
N LEU A 116 4.17 -17.37 0.18
CA LEU A 116 4.85 -16.31 0.94
C LEU A 116 5.97 -15.61 0.14
N THR A 117 6.62 -16.30 -0.80
CA THR A 117 7.73 -15.75 -1.61
C THR A 117 7.26 -14.75 -2.69
N TRP A 118 5.96 -14.66 -3.00
CA TRP A 118 5.45 -13.82 -4.11
C TRP A 118 5.16 -12.37 -3.71
N MET A 119 5.08 -12.06 -2.41
CA MET A 119 4.67 -10.73 -1.92
C MET A 119 5.65 -9.60 -2.26
N THR A 120 6.95 -9.90 -2.39
CA THR A 120 7.99 -8.86 -2.52
C THR A 120 8.24 -8.40 -3.96
N GLU A 121 7.73 -9.11 -4.98
CA GLU A 121 8.19 -8.92 -6.37
C GLU A 121 7.09 -8.69 -7.42
N ASP A 122 5.79 -8.78 -7.10
CA ASP A 122 4.74 -8.48 -8.08
C ASP A 122 4.74 -6.98 -8.43
N ASN A 123 5.46 -6.67 -9.51
CA ASN A 123 5.60 -5.36 -10.13
C ASN A 123 4.76 -5.26 -11.41
N SER A 124 3.72 -6.08 -11.55
CA SER A 124 2.85 -6.01 -12.71
C SER A 124 2.32 -4.59 -12.92
N GLN A 125 2.18 -4.21 -14.18
CA GLN A 125 1.75 -2.87 -14.54
C GLN A 125 0.39 -2.52 -13.90
N ALA A 126 -0.50 -3.50 -13.76
CA ALA A 126 -1.79 -3.33 -13.09
C ALA A 126 -1.64 -2.99 -11.60
N VAL A 127 -0.77 -3.68 -10.86
CA VAL A 127 -0.46 -3.39 -9.45
C VAL A 127 0.10 -1.98 -9.32
N MET A 128 1.11 -1.64 -10.13
CA MET A 128 1.74 -0.33 -10.06
C MET A 128 0.79 0.82 -10.44
N GLN A 129 -0.11 0.60 -11.40
CA GLN A 129 -1.11 1.60 -11.78
C GLN A 129 -2.17 1.81 -10.70
N ALA A 130 -2.68 0.73 -10.10
CA ALA A 130 -3.65 0.79 -9.02
C ALA A 130 -3.07 1.46 -7.77
N ALA A 131 -1.85 1.06 -7.36
CA ALA A 131 -1.13 1.68 -6.24
C ALA A 131 -0.92 3.18 -6.46
N ARG A 132 -0.39 3.58 -7.63
CA ARG A 132 -0.18 4.99 -7.96
C ARG A 132 -1.47 5.80 -8.02
N LYS A 133 -2.58 5.20 -8.48
CA LYS A 133 -3.88 5.87 -8.49
C LYS A 133 -4.34 6.17 -7.06
N ALA A 134 -4.37 5.15 -6.21
CA ALA A 134 -4.79 5.29 -4.82
C ALA A 134 -3.86 6.22 -4.01
N GLY A 135 -2.55 6.11 -4.20
CA GLY A 135 -1.57 7.01 -3.58
C GLY A 135 -1.78 8.48 -3.99
N ARG A 136 -2.11 8.76 -5.27
CA ARG A 136 -2.46 10.12 -5.69
C ARG A 136 -3.76 10.64 -5.06
N GLU A 137 -4.78 9.79 -4.96
CA GLU A 137 -6.04 10.14 -4.29
C GLU A 137 -5.78 10.50 -2.82
N CYS A 138 -4.99 9.68 -2.12
CA CYS A 138 -4.55 9.94 -0.75
C CYS A 138 -3.84 11.29 -0.64
N LEU A 139 -2.86 11.55 -1.51
CA LEU A 139 -2.08 12.79 -1.49
C LEU A 139 -2.92 14.02 -1.79
N ASN A 140 -3.92 13.91 -2.67
CA ASN A 140 -4.84 15.01 -2.94
C ASN A 140 -5.71 15.32 -1.71
N ALA A 141 -6.26 14.28 -1.06
CA ALA A 141 -7.03 14.45 0.17
C ALA A 141 -6.21 15.09 1.29
N LEU A 142 -4.94 14.67 1.46
CA LEU A 142 -4.02 15.29 2.42
C LEU A 142 -3.75 16.77 2.12
N ARG A 143 -3.64 17.15 0.84
CA ARG A 143 -3.46 18.56 0.45
C ARG A 143 -4.71 19.39 0.69
N GLU A 144 -5.87 18.88 0.31
CA GLU A 144 -7.15 19.53 0.54
C GLU A 144 -7.36 19.80 2.03
N ARG A 145 -7.07 18.80 2.87
CA ARG A 145 -7.14 18.95 4.32
C ARG A 145 -6.21 20.06 4.84
N ARG A 146 -4.96 20.07 4.37
CA ARG A 146 -3.98 21.10 4.76
C ARG A 146 -4.39 22.51 4.32
N MET A 147 -5.10 22.67 3.20
CA MET A 147 -5.59 23.98 2.76
C MET A 147 -6.78 24.49 3.57
N GLN A 148 -7.48 23.61 4.28
CA GLN A 148 -8.63 23.93 5.13
C GLN A 148 -8.25 24.20 6.60
N ALA A 149 -7.00 23.93 6.98
CA ALA A 149 -6.45 24.15 8.31
C ALA A 149 -5.69 25.49 8.36
#